data_AF-A0A931BA92-F1
#
_entry.id   AF-A0A931BA92-F1
#
_cell.length_a   1.000
_cell.length_b   1.000
_cell.length_c   1.000
_cell.angle_alpha   90.00
_cell.angle_beta   90.00
_cell.angle_gamma   90.00
#
_symmetry.space_group_name_H-M   'P 1'
#
loop_
_entity.id
_entity.type
_entity.pdbx_description
1 polymer ?
#
loop_
_entity_poly.entity_id
_entity_poly.type
_entity_poly.pdbx_seq_one_letter_code
_entity_poly.pdbx_strand_id
1 'polypeptide(L)' 'MSSLQPPNQDTPVFVGAYDTNSSHRTVVVCRLDDSLTEPQQCRAQRDMHRFVEHERPGTDLDDPSQIFWEDHPGKWPHER' A
#
# COMPACT_ATOMS: atom_id res chain seq x y z
N MET A 1 -13.63 -14.90 -4.23
CA MET A 1 -12.27 -14.92 -3.66
C MET A 1 -11.39 -14.23 -4.67
N SER A 2 -11.13 -12.93 -4.50
CA SER A 2 -10.19 -12.23 -5.38
C SER A 2 -8.81 -12.75 -5.05
N SER A 3 -8.18 -13.44 -6.01
CA SER A 3 -6.79 -13.86 -5.89
C SER A 3 -5.94 -12.60 -5.80
N LEU A 4 -5.54 -12.22 -4.59
CA LEU A 4 -4.65 -11.09 -4.36
C LEU A 4 -3.33 -11.39 -5.05
N GLN A 5 -3.10 -10.73 -6.18
CA GLN A 5 -1.79 -10.76 -6.83
C GLN A 5 -0.86 -9.90 -5.97
N PRO A 6 0.28 -10.44 -5.51
CA PRO A 6 1.23 -9.65 -4.73
C PRO A 6 1.76 -8.48 -5.57
N PRO A 7 2.19 -7.37 -4.93
CA PRO A 7 2.79 -6.25 -5.63
C PRO A 7 4.02 -6.72 -6.42
N ASN A 8 4.29 -6.06 -7.53
CA ASN A 8 5.36 -6.38 -8.49
C ASN A 8 5.92 -5.09 -9.09
N GLN A 9 6.87 -5.14 -10.04
CA GLN A 9 7.45 -3.92 -10.61
C GLN A 9 6.42 -2.98 -11.27
N ASP A 10 5.37 -3.52 -11.86
CA ASP A 10 4.36 -2.74 -12.58
C ASP A 10 3.36 -2.11 -11.61
N THR A 11 3.02 -2.82 -10.53
CA THR A 11 2.18 -2.33 -9.43
C THR A 11 2.89 -2.55 -8.08
N PRO A 12 3.87 -1.69 -7.75
CA PRO A 12 4.78 -1.92 -6.63
C PRO A 12 4.17 -1.74 -5.26
N VAL A 13 3.01 -1.10 -5.12
CA VAL A 13 2.41 -0.87 -3.81
C VAL A 13 1.07 -1.58 -3.71
N PHE A 14 0.93 -2.38 -2.66
CA PHE A 14 -0.32 -3.02 -2.27
C PHE A 14 -0.82 -2.42 -0.95
N VAL A 15 -2.10 -2.04 -0.91
CA VAL A 15 -2.80 -1.61 0.30
C VAL A 15 -3.96 -2.56 0.59
N GLY A 16 -3.86 -3.28 1.70
CA GLY A 16 -4.86 -4.26 2.14
C GLY A 16 -6.19 -3.62 2.58
N ALA A 17 -7.21 -4.44 2.77
CA ALA A 17 -8.59 -4.02 2.97
C ALA A 17 -8.80 -2.99 4.10
N TYR A 18 -9.83 -2.16 3.91
CA TYR A 18 -10.35 -1.23 4.88
C TYR A 18 -11.19 -1.98 5.93
N ASP A 19 -10.76 -1.96 7.18
CA ASP A 19 -11.51 -2.49 8.33
C ASP A 19 -11.89 -1.34 9.28
N THR A 20 -13.19 -1.13 9.49
CA THR A 20 -13.72 -0.12 10.41
C THR A 20 -13.37 -0.37 11.88
N ASN A 21 -13.00 -1.60 12.24
CA ASN A 21 -12.55 -1.95 13.59
C ASN A 21 -11.03 -1.83 13.75
N SER A 22 -10.29 -1.64 12.64
CA SER A 22 -8.85 -1.45 12.65
C SER A 22 -8.48 0.03 12.77
N SER A 23 -7.24 0.27 13.18
CA SER A 23 -6.62 1.59 13.25
C SER A 23 -5.68 1.90 12.09
N HIS A 24 -5.51 0.95 11.18
CA HIS A 24 -4.50 0.99 10.14
C HIS A 24 -4.93 0.13 8.95
N ARG A 25 -4.23 0.32 7.84
CA ARG A 25 -4.23 -0.64 6.73
C ARG A 25 -2.84 -1.24 6.61
N THR A 26 -2.80 -2.48 6.15
CA THR A 26 -1.54 -3.17 5.84
C THR A 26 -1.05 -2.72 4.47
N VAL A 27 0.22 -2.37 4.37
CA VAL A 27 0.89 -1.96 3.12
C VAL A 27 2.06 -2.91 2.86
N VAL A 28 2.20 -3.35 1.60
CA VAL A 28 3.34 -4.16 1.13
C VAL A 28 3.93 -3.48 -0.10
N VAL A 29 5.26 -3.41 -0.17
CA VAL A 29 5.98 -2.78 -1.29
C VAL A 29 6.86 -3.81 -1.98
N CYS A 30 6.84 -3.81 -3.31
CA CYS A 30 7.83 -4.49 -4.16
C CYS A 30 8.99 -3.53 -4.45
N ARG A 31 10.18 -3.83 -3.94
CA ARG A 31 11.40 -3.03 -4.13
C ARG A 31 11.94 -3.13 -5.54
N LEU A 32 12.94 -2.31 -5.89
CA LEU A 32 13.58 -2.32 -7.21
C LEU A 32 14.33 -3.62 -7.53
N ASP A 33 14.66 -4.43 -6.51
CA ASP A 33 15.32 -5.74 -6.65
C ASP A 33 14.32 -6.91 -6.69
N ASP A 34 13.04 -6.64 -6.97
CA ASP A 34 11.93 -7.59 -6.95
C ASP A 34 11.60 -8.22 -5.58
N SER A 35 12.30 -7.83 -4.51
CA SER A 35 11.97 -8.30 -3.17
C SER A 35 10.71 -7.60 -2.62
N LEU A 36 9.94 -8.33 -1.81
CA LEU A 36 8.80 -7.77 -1.10
C LEU A 36 9.22 -7.36 0.32
N THR A 37 8.67 -6.25 0.79
CA THR A 37 8.76 -5.89 2.21
C THR A 37 7.91 -6.83 3.05
N GLU A 38 8.24 -6.93 4.35
CA GLU A 38 7.26 -7.43 5.31
C GLU A 38 6.02 -6.50 5.33
N PRO A 39 4.84 -7.01 5.67
CA PRO A 39 3.63 -6.19 5.75
C PRO A 39 3.73 -5.12 6.84
N GLN A 40 3.56 -3.86 6.47
CA GLN A 40 3.66 -2.70 7.37
C GLN A 40 2.29 -2.13 7.71
N GLN A 41 2.07 -1.78 8.97
CA GLN A 41 0.83 -1.15 9.43
C GLN A 41 0.92 0.38 9.28
N CYS A 42 0.15 0.96 8.36
CA CYS A 42 0.06 2.40 8.13
C CYS A 42 -1.28 2.95 8.66
N ARG A 43 -1.25 4.01 9.48
CA ARG A 43 -2.47 4.56 10.10
C ARG A 43 -3.14 5.64 9.27
N ALA A 44 -2.39 6.27 8.38
CA ALA A 44 -2.84 7.34 7.50
C ALA A 44 -2.00 7.40 6.23
N GLN A 45 -2.45 8.18 5.25
CA GLN A 45 -1.77 8.34 3.96
C GLN A 45 -0.30 8.75 4.13
N ARG A 46 -0.01 9.67 5.06
CA ARG A 46 1.36 10.14 5.33
C ARG A 46 2.32 9.01 5.77
N ASP A 47 1.81 8.02 6.49
CA ASP A 47 2.64 6.90 6.98
C ASP A 47 2.99 5.98 5.82
N MET A 48 2.03 5.75 4.91
CA MET A 48 2.23 5.01 3.67
C MET A 48 3.22 5.73 2.76
N HIS A 49 3.06 7.04 2.51
CA HIS A 49 4.00 7.81 1.68
C HIS A 49 5.43 7.71 2.23
N ARG A 50 5.61 7.88 3.55
CA ARG A 50 6.95 7.76 4.15
C ARG A 50 7.54 6.36 3.97
N PHE A 51 6.71 5.33 4.14
CA PHE A 51 7.15 3.95 3.99
C PHE A 51 7.52 3.61 2.55
N VAL A 52 6.66 3.94 1.58
CA VAL A 52 6.92 3.72 0.16
C VAL A 52 8.14 4.49 -0.31
N GLU A 53 8.29 5.76 0.06
CA GLU A 53 9.45 6.56 -0.31
C GLU A 53 10.75 6.00 0.27
N HIS A 54 10.70 5.35 1.43
CA HIS A 54 11.88 4.68 2.01
C HIS A 54 12.26 3.40 1.26
N GLU A 55 11.27 2.58 0.89
CA GLU A 55 11.49 1.24 0.32
C GLU A 55 11.64 1.24 -1.21
N ARG A 56 10.95 2.17 -1.90
CA ARG A 56 10.98 2.36 -3.35
C ARG A 56 10.79 3.86 -3.70
N PRO A 57 11.87 4.67 -3.59
CA PRO A 57 11.83 6.10 -3.85
C PRO A 57 11.26 6.44 -5.24
N GLY A 58 10.46 7.51 -5.32
CA GLY A 58 9.93 8.01 -6.60
C GLY A 58 8.73 7.25 -7.17
N THR A 59 8.14 6.32 -6.41
CA THR A 59 6.87 5.69 -6.75
C THR A 59 5.75 6.73 -6.74
N ASP A 60 4.96 6.79 -7.82
CA ASP A 60 3.81 7.69 -7.92
C ASP A 60 2.57 7.02 -7.28
N LEU A 61 2.17 7.51 -6.11
CA LEU A 61 1.03 6.96 -5.36
C LEU A 61 -0.33 7.52 -5.81
N ASP A 62 -0.33 8.46 -6.76
CA ASP A 62 -1.54 8.94 -7.43
C ASP A 62 -1.78 8.21 -8.76
N ASP A 63 -0.78 7.48 -9.27
CA ASP A 63 -0.87 6.64 -10.47
C ASP A 63 -1.48 5.25 -10.13
N PRO A 64 -2.72 4.94 -10.57
CA PRO A 64 -3.38 3.68 -10.26
C PRO A 64 -2.71 2.46 -10.91
N SER A 65 -1.77 2.65 -11.84
CA SER A 65 -0.94 1.54 -12.32
C SER A 65 0.09 1.10 -11.28
N GLN A 66 0.55 2.03 -10.44
CA GLN A 66 1.63 1.80 -9.47
C GLN A 66 1.14 1.41 -8.06
N ILE A 67 -0.12 1.70 -7.74
CA ILE A 67 -0.72 1.37 -6.45
C ILE A 67 -2.02 0.58 -6.61
N PHE A 68 -2.10 -0.55 -5.92
CA PHE A 68 -3.31 -1.34 -5.78
C PHE A 68 -3.91 -1.16 -4.39
N TRP A 69 -5.17 -0.77 -4.36
CA TRP A 69 -6.00 -0.77 -3.16
C TRP A 69 -6.97 -1.94 -3.22
N GLU A 70 -6.97 -2.81 -2.21
CA GLU A 70 -7.90 -3.94 -2.15
C GLU A 70 -9.36 -3.49 -2.16
N ASP A 71 -9.64 -2.37 -1.51
CA ASP A 71 -10.92 -1.68 -1.49
C ASP A 71 -10.74 -0.20 -1.07
N HIS A 72 -11.83 0.58 -1.19
CA HIS A 72 -11.94 1.95 -0.68
C HIS A 72 -10.66 2.79 -0.88
N PRO A 73 -10.24 3.06 -2.13
CA PRO A 73 -8.98 3.73 -2.42
C PRO A 73 -8.91 5.11 -1.74
N GLY A 74 -7.75 5.41 -1.14
CA GLY A 74 -7.51 6.66 -0.43
C GLY A 74 -8.21 6.77 0.93
N LYS A 75 -9.04 5.80 1.34
CA LYS A 75 -9.68 5.84 2.67
C LYS A 75 -8.83 5.16 3.73
N TRP A 76 -8.74 5.83 4.87
CA TRP A 76 -8.08 5.35 6.08
C TRP A 76 -9.07 5.26 7.25
N PRO A 77 -9.00 4.23 8.10
CA PRO A 77 -9.97 4.02 9.19
C PRO A 77 -10.07 5.18 10.22
N HIS A 78 -9.06 6.06 10.27
CA HIS A 78 -8.96 7.15 11.25
C HIS A 78 -9.03 8.56 10.67
N GLU A 79 -9.13 8.72 9.35
CA GLU A 79 -9.40 10.03 8.75
C GLU A 79 -10.90 10.31 8.85
N ARG A 80 -11.28 11.06 9.88
CA ARG A 80 -12.63 11.61 10.09
C ARG A 80 -12.77 12.97 9.42
#